data_AF-A0A838W303-F1
#
_entry.id   AF-A0A838W303-F1
#
_cell.length_a   1.000
_cell.length_b   1.000
_cell.length_c   1.000
_cell.angle_alpha   90.00
_cell.angle_beta   90.00
_cell.angle_gamma   90.00
#
_symmetry.space_group_name_H-M   'P 1'
#
loop_
_entity.id
_entity.type
_entity.pdbx_description
1 polymer ?
#
loop_
_entity_poly.entity_id
_entity_poly.type
_entity_poly.pdbx_seq_one_letter_code
_entity_poly.pdbx_strand_id
1 'polypeptide(L)' 'MSLFSQRKVISEHDDSKIAIGFLAAIALFGVFVVGFDQGQVFSIVQGNEAFDTKYLHEVTHDMRHAAGFPCH' A
#
# COMPACT_ATOMS: atom_id res chain seq x y z
N MET A 1 22.14 18.34 45.40
CA MET A 1 22.27 17.50 44.19
C MET A 1 20.96 16.73 44.05
N SER A 2 20.00 17.26 43.27
CA SER A 2 18.66 16.68 43.17
C SER A 2 18.66 15.59 42.09
N LEU A 3 18.50 14.33 42.51
CA LEU A 3 18.33 13.18 41.65
C LEU A 3 16.89 13.12 41.14
N PHE A 4 16.53 14.03 40.22
CA PHE A 4 15.31 13.86 39.44
C PHE A 4 15.53 12.71 38.46
N SER A 5 15.08 11.52 38.85
CA SER A 5 14.87 10.38 37.98
C SER A 5 14.05 10.85 36.78
N GLN A 6 14.68 10.90 35.61
CA GLN A 6 14.04 11.13 34.31
C GLN A 6 13.07 9.97 34.04
N ARG A 7 11.87 10.06 34.62
CA ARG A 7 10.75 9.21 34.26
C ARG A 7 10.44 9.56 32.81
N LYS A 8 10.85 8.69 31.89
CA LYS A 8 10.43 8.73 30.48
C LYS A 8 8.91 8.54 30.49
N VAL A 9 8.19 9.66 30.55
CA VAL A 9 6.74 9.69 30.33
C VAL A 9 6.59 9.16 28.92
N ILE A 10 6.02 7.96 28.78
CA ILE A 10 5.66 7.41 27.48
C ILE A 10 4.65 8.42 26.92
N SER A 11 5.10 9.27 25.99
CA SER A 11 4.20 10.18 25.29
C SER A 11 3.09 9.34 24.68
N GLU A 12 1.87 9.65 25.04
CA GLU A 12 0.67 9.15 24.38
C GLU A 12 0.84 9.47 22.89
N HIS A 13 0.97 8.44 22.06
CA HIS A 13 1.08 8.61 20.62
C HIS A 13 -0.32 8.96 20.14
N ASP A 14 -0.55 10.23 19.80
CA ASP A 14 -1.82 10.67 19.21
C ASP A 14 -1.89 10.11 17.79
N ASP A 15 -2.39 8.87 17.68
CA ASP A 15 -2.54 8.19 16.41
C ASP A 15 -3.53 8.98 15.55
N SER A 16 -3.00 9.62 14.51
CA SER A 16 -3.81 10.41 13.58
C SER A 16 -4.80 9.49 12.87
N LYS A 17 -6.05 9.48 13.34
CA LYS A 17 -7.16 8.72 12.74
C LYS A 17 -7.34 9.05 11.25
N ILE A 18 -7.00 10.28 10.87
CA ILE A 18 -6.99 10.73 9.48
C ILE A 18 -5.91 9.99 8.69
N ALA A 19 -4.68 9.91 9.23
CA ALA A 19 -3.61 9.17 8.57
C ALA A 19 -3.97 7.69 8.39
N ILE A 20 -4.55 7.07 9.42
CA ILE A 20 -5.01 5.67 9.33
C ILE A 20 -6.08 5.53 8.24
N GLY A 21 -7.09 6.40 8.23
CA GLY A 21 -8.15 6.38 7.22
C GLY A 21 -7.62 6.57 5.79
N PHE A 22 -6.65 7.48 5.63
CA PHE A 22 -6.02 7.73 4.34
C PHE A 22 -5.19 6.53 3.86
N LEU A 23 -4.39 5.92 4.74
CA LEU A 23 -3.62 4.72 4.41
C LEU A 23 -4.54 3.54 4.06
N ALA A 24 -5.65 3.37 4.78
CA ALA A 24 -6.65 2.35 4.48
C ALA A 24 -7.28 2.58 3.09
N ALA A 25 -7.59 3.83 2.74
CA ALA A 25 -8.09 4.16 1.40
C ALA A 25 -7.09 3.85 0.29
N ILE A 26 -5.80 4.17 0.48
CA ILE A 26 -4.74 3.81 -0.48
C ILE A 26 -4.62 2.29 -0.62
N ALA A 27 -4.63 1.56 0.49
CA ALA A 27 -4.53 0.10 0.47
C ALA A 27 -5.70 -0.54 -0.29
N LEU A 28 -6.94 -0.11 0.00
CA LEU A 28 -8.13 -0.59 -0.71
C LEU A 28 -8.11 -0.24 -2.19
N PHE A 29 -7.70 0.99 -2.52
CA PHE A 29 -7.57 1.41 -3.91
C PHE A 29 -6.51 0.60 -4.66
N GLY A 30 -5.36 0.33 -4.04
CA GLY A 30 -4.32 -0.53 -4.63
C GLY A 30 -4.82 -1.95 -4.91
N VAL A 31 -5.55 -2.55 -3.97
CA VAL A 31 -6.17 -3.87 -4.16
C VAL A 31 -7.21 -3.84 -5.28
N PHE A 32 -8.02 -2.79 -5.36
CA PHE A 32 -8.97 -2.60 -6.46
C PHE A 32 -8.26 -2.52 -7.82
N VAL A 33 -7.19 -1.73 -7.91
CA VAL A 33 -6.43 -1.57 -9.17
C VAL A 33 -5.84 -2.90 -9.66
N VAL A 34 -5.23 -3.68 -8.76
CA VAL A 34 -4.59 -4.94 -9.14
C VAL A 34 -5.60 -6.08 -9.39
N GLY A 35 -6.67 -6.12 -8.59
CA GLY A 35 -7.62 -7.24 -8.57
C GLY A 35 -8.85 -7.06 -9.47
N PHE A 36 -9.29 -5.82 -9.71
CA PHE A 36 -10.55 -5.55 -10.41
C PHE A 36 -10.42 -4.62 -11.61
N ASP A 37 -9.54 -3.62 -11.55
CA ASP A 37 -9.47 -2.55 -12.55
C ASP A 37 -8.95 -3.00 -13.92
N GLN A 38 -8.37 -4.20 -14.07
CA GLN A 38 -7.90 -4.79 -15.36
C GLN A 38 -7.03 -3.89 -16.27
N GLY A 39 -6.53 -2.75 -15.78
CA GLY A 39 -5.74 -1.79 -16.56
C GLY A 39 -6.51 -0.53 -16.98
N GLN A 40 -7.79 -0.37 -16.64
CA GLN A 40 -8.60 0.81 -16.98
C GLN A 40 -7.97 2.12 -16.51
N VAL A 41 -7.61 2.23 -15.23
CA VAL A 41 -6.98 3.45 -14.69
C VAL A 41 -5.62 3.69 -15.33
N PHE A 42 -4.83 2.63 -15.53
CA PHE A 42 -3.47 2.78 -16.06
C PHE A 42 -3.42 3.02 -17.58
N SER A 43 -4.48 2.68 -18.31
CA SER A 43 -4.61 2.95 -19.74
C SER A 43 -4.55 4.44 -20.10
N ILE A 44 -4.86 5.33 -19.15
CA ILE A 44 -4.73 6.78 -19.32
C ILE A 44 -3.26 7.16 -19.62
N VAL A 45 -2.31 6.37 -19.11
CA VAL A 45 -0.87 6.60 -19.26
C VAL A 45 -0.27 5.69 -20.34
N GLN A 46 -0.61 4.39 -20.33
CA GLN A 46 0.04 3.37 -21.19
C GLN A 46 -0.83 2.93 -22.39
N GLY A 47 -2.04 3.47 -22.54
CA GLY A 47 -2.94 3.13 -23.63
C GLY A 47 -3.45 1.69 -23.54
N ASN A 48 -3.75 1.11 -24.70
CA ASN A 48 -4.40 -0.21 -24.79
C ASN A 48 -3.54 -1.36 -24.21
N GLU A 49 -2.22 -1.22 -24.27
CA GLU A 49 -1.27 -2.20 -23.73
C GLU A 49 -1.47 -2.46 -22.23
N ALA A 50 -2.00 -1.48 -21.48
CA ALA A 50 -2.32 -1.65 -20.07
C ALA A 50 -3.35 -2.77 -19.82
N PHE A 51 -4.30 -2.95 -20.74
CA PHE A 51 -5.33 -4.00 -20.68
C PHE A 51 -4.80 -5.32 -21.22
N ASP A 52 -4.22 -5.27 -22.42
CA ASP A 52 -3.84 -6.48 -23.19
C ASP A 52 -2.83 -7.32 -22.43
N THR A 53 -1.89 -6.67 -21.76
CA THR A 53 -0.85 -7.32 -20.96
C THR A 53 -1.21 -7.43 -19.48
N LYS A 54 -2.29 -6.79 -19.03
CA LYS A 54 -2.62 -6.59 -17.61
C LYS A 54 -1.40 -6.14 -16.81
N TYR A 55 -0.66 -5.17 -17.34
CA TYR A 55 0.68 -4.81 -16.87
C TYR A 55 0.81 -4.71 -15.34
N LEU A 56 -0.09 -3.99 -14.67
CA LEU A 56 -0.04 -3.83 -13.21
C LEU A 56 -0.34 -5.12 -12.44
N HIS A 57 -1.14 -6.03 -13.00
CA HIS A 57 -1.40 -7.34 -12.43
C HIS A 57 -0.12 -8.19 -12.43
N GLU A 58 0.55 -8.28 -13.59
CA GLU A 58 1.76 -9.07 -13.74
C GLU A 58 2.93 -8.50 -12.94
N VAL A 59 3.11 -7.18 -12.92
CA VAL A 59 4.13 -6.54 -12.06
C VAL A 59 3.86 -6.83 -10.58
N THR A 60 2.60 -6.78 -10.13
CA THR A 60 2.27 -7.09 -8.72
C THR A 60 2.43 -8.57 -8.42
N HIS A 61 2.12 -9.43 -9.39
CA HIS A 61 2.36 -10.86 -9.32
C HIS A 61 3.85 -11.18 -9.15
N ASP A 62 4.71 -10.56 -9.94
CA ASP A 62 6.16 -10.70 -9.84
C ASP A 62 6.73 -10.15 -8.53
N MET A 63 6.27 -9.00 -8.06
CA MET A 63 6.67 -8.47 -6.74
C MET A 63 6.29 -9.43 -5.61
N ARG A 64 5.13 -10.08 -5.72
CA ARG A 64 4.69 -11.08 -4.73
C ARG A 64 5.59 -12.32 -4.74
N HIS A 65 6.04 -12.76 -5.91
CA HIS A 65 7.07 -13.80 -6.02
C HIS A 65 8.41 -13.37 -5.42
N ALA A 66 8.85 -12.15 -5.69
CA ALA A 66 10.09 -11.61 -5.13
C ALA A 66 10.04 -11.51 -3.59
N ALA A 67 8.85 -11.29 -3.04
CA ALA A 67 8.60 -11.32 -1.60
C ALA A 67 8.44 -12.74 -1.02
N GLY A 68 8.56 -13.79 -1.84
CA GLY A 68 8.51 -15.20 -1.41
C GLY A 68 7.11 -15.74 -1.14
N PHE A 69 6.06 -15.02 -1.53
CA PHE A 69 4.69 -15.51 -1.39
C PHE A 69 4.34 -16.48 -2.53
N PRO A 70 3.72 -17.64 -2.23
CA PRO A 70 3.41 -18.65 -3.24
C PRO A 70 2.26 -18.21 -4.16
N CYS A 71 2.33 -18.58 -5.44
CA CYS A 71 1.24 -18.48 -6.42
C CYS A 71 0.77 -19.85 -6.92
N HIS A 72 -0.33 -19.82 -7.68
CA HIS A 72 -0.88 -20.99 -8.36
C HIS A 72 -0.13 -21.29 -9.66
#